data_AF-A0A7S2AYN2-F1
#
_entry.id   AF-A0A7S2AYN2-F1
#
_cell.length_a   1.000
_cell.length_b   1.000
_cell.length_c   1.000
_cell.angle_alpha   90.00
_cell.angle_beta   90.00
_cell.angle_gamma   90.00
#
_symmetry.space_group_name_H-M   'P 1'
#
loop_
_entity.id
_entity.type
_entity.pdbx_description
1 polymer ?
#
loop_
_entity_poly.entity_id
_entity_poly.type
_entity_poly.pdbx_seq_one_letter_code
_entity_poly.pdbx_strand_id
1 'polypeptide(L)'
;VQDNLADYGDGQVEKAEFNGFLKKIDIVCDDADADRLFEMLDEDGNGSISLYEMKTNLRKSGVVTEMYNEGIQNSLYALVPAIVLAIGFGVVQGPSSGFDFIAGYVVEDSLSVDNLFVFLVIFKYFKVPPNLQKTCLDLGIYGAVILRAVFIYLGLAAVQSFKPVLLIFAGILLYASYTALFSGDD
;
A
#
# COMPACT_ATOMS: atom_id res chain seq x y z
N VAL A 1 16.06 8.14 8.87
CA VAL A 1 15.59 9.53 8.91
C VAL A 1 15.29 9.86 10.36
N GLN A 2 16.36 10.11 11.10
CA GLN A 2 16.33 10.46 12.51
C GLN A 2 17.29 11.63 12.62
N ASP A 3 16.90 12.73 11.98
CA ASP A 3 17.60 13.99 12.10
C ASP A 3 16.65 14.97 12.76
N ASN A 4 17.14 15.49 13.88
CA ASN A 4 16.39 16.02 14.99
C ASN A 4 15.61 17.30 14.62
N LEU A 5 14.27 17.23 14.74
CA LEU A 5 13.48 18.40 15.16
C LEU A 5 13.77 18.79 16.63
N ALA A 6 14.64 18.05 17.32
CA ALA A 6 15.04 18.25 18.71
C ALA A 6 16.23 19.21 18.91
N ASP A 7 16.72 19.89 17.87
CA ASP A 7 17.77 20.92 18.01
C ASP A 7 17.19 22.34 18.23
N TYR A 8 15.86 22.50 18.20
CA TYR A 8 15.18 23.75 18.53
C TYR A 8 14.87 23.76 20.02
N GLY A 9 15.78 24.35 20.80
CA GLY A 9 15.85 24.29 22.27
C GLY A 9 14.68 24.92 23.03
N ASP A 10 13.64 25.44 22.36
CA ASP A 10 12.49 26.14 22.94
C ASP A 10 11.12 25.56 22.57
N GLY A 11 11.06 24.62 21.61
CA GLY A 11 9.81 24.04 21.11
C GLY A 11 8.95 25.01 20.29
N GLN A 12 9.54 26.08 19.76
CA GLN A 12 8.91 27.05 18.85
C GLN A 12 9.73 27.16 17.56
N VAL A 13 9.11 27.63 16.48
CA VAL A 13 9.78 27.80 15.17
C VAL A 13 9.62 29.23 14.72
N GLU A 14 10.72 29.98 14.63
CA GLU A 14 10.70 31.37 14.15
C GLU A 14 10.65 31.44 12.62
N LYS A 15 10.24 32.60 12.08
CA LYS A 15 10.11 32.83 10.62
C LYS A 15 11.38 32.53 9.83
N ALA A 16 12.54 32.89 10.37
CA ALA A 16 13.83 32.64 9.72
C ALA A 16 14.17 31.14 9.65
N GLU A 17 13.83 30.40 10.70
CA GLU A 17 14.03 28.96 10.80
C GLU A 17 13.05 28.21 9.89
N PHE A 18 11.80 28.67 9.82
CA PHE A 18 10.79 28.14 8.92
C PHE A 18 11.22 28.23 7.44
N ASN A 19 11.73 29.38 7.00
CA ASN A 19 12.24 29.53 5.63
C ASN A 19 13.48 28.63 5.38
N GLY A 20 14.38 28.52 6.37
CA GLY A 20 15.50 27.58 6.33
C GLY A 20 15.07 26.12 6.21
N PHE A 21 13.98 25.75 6.88
CA PHE A 21 13.38 24.42 6.82
C PHE A 21 12.77 24.14 5.44
N LEU A 22 12.01 25.07 4.86
CA LEU A 22 11.42 24.93 3.51
C LEU A 22 12.47 24.61 2.44
N LYS A 23 13.63 25.28 2.51
CA LYS A 23 14.76 25.01 1.60
C LYS A 23 15.39 23.63 1.79
N LYS A 24 15.40 23.10 3.01
CA LYS A 24 15.93 21.75 3.30
C LYS A 24 15.03 20.63 2.77
N ILE A 25 13.72 20.85 2.71
CA ILE A 25 12.74 19.88 2.20
C ILE A 25 12.44 20.03 0.70
N ASP A 26 13.27 20.80 -0.02
CA ASP A 26 13.19 21.03 -1.47
C ASP A 26 11.83 21.58 -1.95
N ILE A 27 11.12 22.32 -1.08
CA ILE A 27 9.92 23.04 -1.47
C ILE A 27 10.34 24.33 -2.14
N VAL A 28 10.07 24.42 -3.44
CA VAL A 28 10.25 25.66 -4.22
C VAL A 28 9.06 26.57 -3.94
N CYS A 29 9.28 27.61 -3.13
CA CYS A 29 8.30 28.65 -2.82
C CYS A 29 8.95 30.03 -2.92
N ASP A 30 8.22 31.01 -3.43
CA ASP A 30 8.64 32.43 -3.42
C ASP A 30 8.57 32.98 -1.99
N ASP A 31 9.35 34.04 -1.69
CA ASP A 31 9.38 34.64 -0.33
C ASP A 31 7.99 35.09 0.13
N ALA A 32 7.13 35.53 -0.78
CA ALA A 32 5.74 35.91 -0.48
C ALA A 32 4.85 34.69 -0.12
N ASP A 33 5.11 33.52 -0.69
CA ASP A 33 4.36 32.30 -0.39
C ASP A 33 4.85 31.65 0.90
N ALA A 34 6.15 31.72 1.18
CA ALA A 34 6.72 31.32 2.46
C ALA A 34 6.14 32.16 3.62
N ASP A 35 5.99 33.47 3.40
CA ASP A 35 5.39 34.38 4.37
C ASP A 35 3.92 34.07 4.63
N ARG A 36 3.14 33.77 3.60
CA ARG A 36 1.74 33.33 3.74
C ARG A 36 1.63 32.00 4.47
N LEU A 37 2.50 31.04 4.18
CA LEU A 37 2.52 29.75 4.88
C LEU A 37 2.86 29.92 6.36
N PHE A 38 3.76 30.85 6.68
CA PHE A 38 4.08 31.20 8.06
C PHE A 38 2.87 31.83 8.76
N GLU A 39 2.22 32.83 8.15
CA GLU A 39 1.00 33.46 8.68
C GLU A 39 -0.18 32.48 8.81
N MET A 40 -0.25 31.45 7.96
CA MET A 40 -1.27 30.40 8.07
C MET A 40 -1.02 29.46 9.26
N LEU A 41 0.21 29.36 9.76
CA LEU A 41 0.60 28.45 10.83
C LEU A 41 0.70 29.16 12.20
N ASP A 42 1.09 30.43 12.20
CA ASP A 42 1.10 31.35 13.35
C ASP A 42 -0.34 31.88 13.60
N GLU A 43 -1.15 31.10 14.34
CA GLU A 43 -2.57 31.40 14.55
C GLU A 43 -2.77 32.54 15.56
N ASP A 44 -1.83 32.75 16.48
CA ASP A 44 -1.87 33.79 17.50
C ASP A 44 -1.14 35.10 17.11
N GLY A 45 -0.35 35.08 16.03
CA GLY A 45 0.35 36.23 15.47
C GLY A 45 1.55 36.68 16.31
N ASN A 46 2.12 35.80 17.12
CA ASN A 46 3.23 36.11 18.01
C ASN A 46 4.60 36.11 17.31
N GLY A 47 4.66 35.68 16.04
CA GLY A 47 5.88 35.63 15.23
C GLY A 47 6.69 34.33 15.35
N SER A 48 6.17 33.32 16.06
CA SER A 48 6.73 31.98 16.21
C SER A 48 5.64 30.90 16.15
N ILE A 49 5.91 29.78 15.48
CA ILE A 49 4.96 28.66 15.39
C ILE A 49 5.23 27.72 16.56
N SER A 50 4.31 27.63 17.51
CA SER A 50 4.40 26.67 18.60
C SER A 50 3.95 25.27 18.16
N LEU A 51 4.44 24.22 18.85
CA LEU A 51 3.92 22.86 18.65
C LEU A 51 2.40 22.73 18.91
N TYR A 52 1.82 23.61 19.73
CA TYR A 52 0.38 23.63 20.00
C TYR A 52 -0.42 24.12 18.79
N GLU A 53 0.04 25.18 18.13
CA GLU A 53 -0.58 25.72 16.92
C GLU A 53 -0.40 24.77 15.75
N MET A 54 0.80 24.22 15.57
CA MET A 54 1.07 23.20 14.56
C MET A 54 0.16 21.98 14.73
N LYS A 55 -0.04 21.48 15.96
CA LYS A 55 -0.97 20.37 16.25
C LYS A 55 -2.43 20.75 15.99
N THR A 56 -2.83 21.99 16.29
CA THR A 56 -4.20 22.47 16.09
C THR A 56 -4.51 22.64 14.62
N ASN A 57 -3.57 23.15 13.83
CA ASN A 57 -3.64 23.28 12.38
C ASN A 57 -3.63 21.91 11.69
N LEU A 58 -2.78 20.97 12.13
CA LEU A 58 -2.82 19.58 11.64
C LEU A 58 -4.16 18.89 11.94
N ARG A 59 -4.76 19.15 13.11
CA ARG A 59 -6.09 18.63 13.45
C ARG A 59 -7.22 19.30 12.66
N LYS A 60 -7.12 20.60 12.39
CA LYS A 60 -8.08 21.37 11.55
C LYS A 60 -7.96 21.03 10.07
N SER A 61 -6.79 20.60 9.59
CA SER A 61 -6.54 20.30 8.17
C SER A 61 -7.47 19.23 7.58
N GLY A 62 -8.19 18.46 8.40
CA GLY A 62 -9.16 17.48 7.95
C GLY A 62 -8.54 16.20 7.37
N VAL A 63 -7.25 16.23 7.02
CA VAL A 63 -6.52 15.12 6.36
C VAL A 63 -6.65 13.79 7.11
N VAL A 64 -6.57 13.81 8.44
CA VAL A 64 -6.71 12.59 9.27
C VAL A 64 -8.16 12.08 9.25
N THR A 65 -9.13 12.99 9.29
CA THR A 65 -10.56 12.67 9.27
C THR A 65 -10.99 12.15 7.89
N GLU A 66 -10.47 12.74 6.82
CA GLU A 66 -10.70 12.29 5.43
C GLU A 66 -10.09 10.91 5.20
N MET A 67 -8.82 10.70 5.58
CA MET A 67 -8.19 9.36 5.50
C MET A 67 -8.97 8.30 6.27
N TYR A 68 -9.45 8.61 7.48
CA TYR A 68 -10.20 7.66 8.28
C TYR A 68 -11.56 7.33 7.64
N ASN A 69 -12.28 8.34 7.17
CA ASN A 69 -13.60 8.16 6.56
C ASN A 69 -13.51 7.43 5.21
N GLU A 70 -12.55 7.78 4.36
CA GLU A 70 -12.32 7.07 3.09
C GLU A 70 -11.85 5.63 3.31
N GLY A 71 -10.94 5.42 4.26
CA GLY A 71 -10.46 4.08 4.60
C GLY A 71 -11.57 3.17 5.14
N ILE A 72 -12.43 3.69 6.02
CA ILE A 72 -13.59 2.95 6.51
C ILE A 72 -14.60 2.70 5.40
N GLN A 73 -14.90 3.69 4.57
CA GLN A 73 -15.86 3.49 3.47
C GLN A 73 -15.38 2.42 2.50
N ASN A 74 -14.12 2.48 2.06
CA ASN A 74 -13.57 1.51 1.12
C ASN A 74 -13.51 0.10 1.70
N SER A 75 -13.09 -0.06 2.96
CA SER A 75 -13.08 -1.37 3.62
C SER A 75 -14.50 -1.91 3.84
N LEU A 76 -15.47 -1.04 4.15
CA LEU A 76 -16.87 -1.43 4.31
C LEU A 76 -17.48 -1.91 2.98
N TYR A 77 -17.22 -1.21 1.88
CA TYR A 77 -17.67 -1.62 0.54
C TYR A 77 -17.10 -2.96 0.10
N ALA A 78 -15.91 -3.36 0.56
CA ALA A 78 -15.35 -4.67 0.29
C ALA A 78 -15.94 -5.77 1.20
N LEU A 79 -16.06 -5.48 2.49
CA LEU A 79 -16.45 -6.47 3.51
C LEU A 79 -17.96 -6.80 3.48
N VAL A 80 -18.82 -5.80 3.34
CA VAL A 80 -20.28 -5.97 3.45
C VAL A 80 -20.82 -6.92 2.38
N PRO A 81 -20.48 -6.79 1.08
CA PRO A 81 -20.94 -7.72 0.06
C PRO A 81 -20.47 -9.15 0.31
N ALA A 82 -19.23 -9.34 0.79
CA ALA A 82 -18.70 -10.66 1.10
C ALA A 82 -19.50 -11.35 2.21
N ILE A 83 -19.82 -10.63 3.29
CA ILE A 83 -20.64 -11.16 4.39
C ILE A 83 -22.06 -11.45 3.93
N VAL A 84 -22.66 -10.56 3.14
CA VAL A 84 -24.02 -10.74 2.59
C VAL A 84 -24.07 -11.99 1.71
N LEU A 85 -23.09 -12.19 0.83
CA LEU A 85 -22.99 -13.38 -0.01
C LEU A 85 -22.78 -14.65 0.83
N ALA A 86 -21.91 -14.62 1.84
CA ALA A 86 -21.69 -15.75 2.73
C ALA A 86 -22.97 -16.20 3.44
N ILE A 87 -23.76 -15.24 3.95
CA ILE A 87 -25.06 -15.51 4.56
C ILE A 87 -26.04 -16.02 3.52
N GLY A 88 -26.06 -15.44 2.31
CA GLY A 88 -26.87 -15.89 1.19
C GLY A 88 -26.61 -17.36 0.83
N PHE A 89 -25.34 -17.76 0.70
CA PHE A 89 -24.95 -19.15 0.49
C PHE A 89 -25.33 -20.05 1.66
N GLY A 90 -25.19 -19.56 2.90
CA GLY A 90 -25.60 -20.26 4.12
C GLY A 90 -27.10 -20.57 4.17
N VAL A 91 -27.94 -19.65 3.69
CA VAL A 91 -29.40 -19.81 3.66
C VAL A 91 -29.86 -20.71 2.51
N VAL A 92 -29.25 -20.59 1.32
CA VAL A 92 -29.69 -21.31 0.11
C VAL A 92 -29.15 -22.75 0.05
N GLN A 93 -27.88 -22.96 0.42
CA GLN A 93 -27.18 -24.25 0.28
C GLN A 93 -26.74 -24.85 1.62
N GLY A 94 -27.23 -24.28 2.74
CA GLY A 94 -26.94 -24.74 4.10
C GLY A 94 -25.70 -24.07 4.72
N PRO A 95 -25.57 -24.11 6.06
CA PRO A 95 -24.56 -23.33 6.79
C PRO A 95 -23.11 -23.61 6.38
N SER A 96 -22.79 -24.83 5.96
CA SER A 96 -21.45 -25.23 5.52
C SER A 96 -20.98 -24.46 4.28
N SER A 97 -21.88 -24.21 3.33
CA SER A 97 -21.55 -23.48 2.10
C SER A 97 -21.19 -22.01 2.36
N GLY A 98 -21.76 -21.41 3.42
CA GLY A 98 -21.37 -20.08 3.88
C GLY A 98 -19.96 -20.06 4.47
N PHE A 99 -19.58 -21.10 5.22
CA PHE A 99 -18.21 -21.25 5.71
C PHE A 99 -17.21 -21.48 4.58
N ASP A 100 -17.55 -22.32 3.60
CA ASP A 100 -16.69 -22.55 2.43
C ASP A 100 -16.47 -21.26 1.62
N PHE A 101 -17.51 -20.42 1.48
CA PHE A 101 -17.38 -19.11 0.84
C PHE A 101 -16.43 -18.19 1.62
N ILE A 102 -16.58 -18.08 2.95
CA ILE A 102 -15.70 -17.24 3.77
C ILE A 102 -14.26 -17.76 3.74
N ALA A 103 -14.08 -19.09 3.81
CA ALA A 103 -12.76 -19.71 3.69
C ALA A 103 -12.12 -19.38 2.33
N GLY A 104 -12.88 -19.51 1.23
CA GLY A 104 -12.43 -19.13 -0.10
C GLY A 104 -12.11 -17.63 -0.21
N TYR A 105 -12.95 -16.76 0.34
CA TYR A 105 -12.73 -15.31 0.36
C TYR A 105 -11.42 -14.95 1.08
N VAL A 106 -11.18 -15.51 2.26
CA VAL A 106 -9.94 -15.27 3.03
C VAL A 106 -8.71 -15.79 2.29
N VAL A 107 -8.81 -16.95 1.63
CA VAL A 107 -7.72 -17.51 0.82
C VAL A 107 -7.40 -16.63 -0.38
N GLU A 108 -8.42 -16.16 -1.11
CA GLU A 108 -8.21 -15.25 -2.25
C GLU A 108 -7.62 -13.91 -1.81
N ASP A 109 -8.12 -13.36 -0.70
CA ASP A 109 -7.61 -12.11 -0.13
C ASP A 109 -6.14 -12.25 0.31
N SER A 110 -5.78 -13.37 0.94
CA SER A 110 -4.39 -13.69 1.32
C SER A 110 -3.46 -13.85 0.12
N LEU A 111 -3.94 -14.49 -0.96
CA LEU A 111 -3.19 -14.62 -2.22
C LEU A 111 -2.96 -13.26 -2.89
N SER A 112 -3.86 -12.30 -2.73
CA SER A 112 -3.67 -10.94 -3.25
C SER A 112 -2.53 -10.21 -2.52
N VAL A 113 -2.40 -10.41 -1.19
CA VAL A 113 -1.32 -9.84 -0.36
C VAL A 113 0.04 -10.47 -0.70
N ASP A 114 0.07 -11.77 -0.97
CA ASP A 114 1.29 -12.47 -1.42
C ASP A 114 1.83 -11.88 -2.73
N ASN A 115 0.95 -11.62 -3.70
CA ASN A 115 1.33 -10.97 -4.95
C ASN A 115 1.86 -9.55 -4.74
N LEU A 116 1.26 -8.77 -3.82
CA LEU A 116 1.75 -7.44 -3.48
C LEU A 116 3.16 -7.49 -2.88
N PHE A 117 3.47 -8.49 -2.05
CA PHE A 117 4.79 -8.63 -1.45
C PHE A 117 5.89 -8.80 -2.50
N VAL A 118 5.66 -9.63 -3.51
CA VAL A 118 6.60 -9.80 -4.63
C VAL A 118 6.85 -8.48 -5.34
N PHE A 119 5.80 -7.70 -5.63
CA PHE A 119 5.96 -6.37 -6.23
C PHE A 119 6.77 -5.41 -5.34
N LEU A 120 6.56 -5.43 -4.03
CA LEU A 120 7.32 -4.60 -3.09
C LEU A 120 8.81 -4.98 -3.06
N VAL A 121 9.14 -6.27 -3.09
CA VAL A 121 10.53 -6.74 -3.17
C VAL A 121 11.19 -6.26 -4.47
N ILE A 122 10.49 -6.38 -5.59
CA ILE A 122 10.96 -5.89 -6.90
C ILE A 122 11.18 -4.36 -6.87
N PHE A 123 10.23 -3.59 -6.35
CA PHE A 123 10.37 -2.13 -6.24
C PHE A 123 11.54 -1.73 -5.35
N LYS A 124 11.79 -2.47 -4.26
CA LYS A 124 12.94 -2.25 -3.37
C LYS A 124 14.26 -2.54 -4.09
N TYR A 125 14.33 -3.62 -4.87
CA TYR A 125 15.51 -3.96 -5.67
C TYR A 125 15.83 -2.87 -6.70
N PHE A 126 14.82 -2.37 -7.40
CA PHE A 126 14.96 -1.32 -8.43
C PHE A 126 14.93 0.13 -7.88
N LYS A 127 14.80 0.32 -6.57
CA LYS A 127 14.71 1.64 -5.90
C LYS A 127 13.65 2.57 -6.53
N VAL A 128 12.47 2.02 -6.82
CA VAL A 128 11.38 2.75 -7.46
C VAL A 128 10.82 3.84 -6.53
N PRO A 129 10.76 5.11 -6.95
CA PRO A 129 10.29 6.19 -6.09
C PRO A 129 8.78 6.06 -5.78
N PRO A 130 8.32 6.46 -4.58
CA PRO A 130 6.97 6.15 -4.08
C PRO A 130 5.83 6.65 -4.96
N ASN A 131 6.02 7.80 -5.63
CA ASN A 131 5.05 8.42 -6.53
C ASN A 131 4.77 7.58 -7.79
N LEU A 132 5.68 6.69 -8.20
CA LEU A 132 5.50 5.83 -9.38
C LEU A 132 5.04 4.40 -9.02
N GLN A 133 5.11 4.01 -7.74
CA GLN A 133 4.80 2.64 -7.32
C GLN A 133 3.38 2.23 -7.69
N LYS A 134 2.38 3.12 -7.49
CA LYS A 134 0.99 2.84 -7.83
C LYS A 134 0.82 2.56 -9.33
N THR A 135 1.38 3.41 -10.19
CA THR A 135 1.27 3.25 -11.65
C THR A 135 1.97 1.99 -12.14
N CYS A 136 3.15 1.68 -11.60
CA CYS A 136 3.86 0.45 -11.90
C CYS A 136 3.11 -0.79 -11.41
N LEU A 137 2.49 -0.71 -10.22
CA LEU A 137 1.69 -1.79 -9.66
C LEU A 137 0.44 -2.05 -10.50
N ASP A 138 -0.28 -1.01 -10.90
CA ASP A 138 -1.47 -1.12 -11.74
C ASP A 138 -1.11 -1.82 -13.08
N LEU A 139 -0.05 -1.36 -13.75
CA LEU A 139 0.44 -1.99 -14.99
C LEU A 139 0.90 -3.44 -14.78
N GLY A 140 1.57 -3.70 -13.66
CA GLY A 140 2.05 -5.04 -13.27
C GLY A 140 0.90 -6.02 -13.05
N ILE A 141 -0.17 -5.60 -12.37
CA ILE A 141 -1.37 -6.42 -12.12
C ILE A 141 -2.05 -6.77 -13.45
N TYR A 142 -2.26 -5.80 -14.35
CA TYR A 142 -2.85 -6.09 -15.67
C TYR A 142 -2.00 -7.08 -16.47
N GLY A 143 -0.68 -6.88 -16.49
CA GLY A 143 0.25 -7.80 -17.14
C GLY A 143 0.21 -9.20 -16.52
N ALA A 144 0.21 -9.30 -15.20
CA ALA A 144 0.16 -10.57 -14.47
C ALA A 144 -1.15 -11.33 -14.70
N VAL A 145 -2.30 -10.65 -14.70
CA VAL A 145 -3.60 -11.27 -14.98
C VAL A 145 -3.66 -11.82 -16.41
N ILE A 146 -3.15 -11.08 -17.40
CA ILE A 146 -3.07 -11.53 -18.79
C ILE A 146 -2.14 -12.75 -18.91
N LEU A 147 -0.94 -12.67 -18.34
CA LEU A 147 0.03 -13.76 -18.35
C LEU A 147 -0.54 -15.01 -17.66
N ARG A 148 -1.27 -14.83 -16.56
CA ARG A 148 -1.98 -15.90 -15.84
C ARG A 148 -3.01 -16.56 -16.75
N ALA A 149 -3.83 -15.79 -17.46
CA ALA A 149 -4.81 -16.33 -18.41
C ALA A 149 -4.13 -17.13 -19.54
N VAL A 150 -3.03 -16.62 -20.11
CA VAL A 150 -2.25 -17.31 -21.15
C VAL A 150 -1.65 -18.61 -20.62
N PHE A 151 -1.01 -18.60 -19.46
CA PHE A 151 -0.42 -19.81 -18.86
C PHE A 151 -1.46 -20.84 -18.47
N ILE A 152 -2.63 -20.44 -17.96
CA ILE A 152 -3.73 -21.36 -17.67
C ILE A 152 -4.22 -22.02 -18.96
N TYR A 153 -4.41 -21.24 -20.03
CA TYR A 153 -4.88 -21.78 -21.31
C TYR A 153 -3.85 -22.74 -21.95
N LEU A 154 -2.58 -22.32 -22.03
CA LEU A 154 -1.49 -23.15 -22.54
C LEU A 154 -1.27 -24.39 -21.66
N GLY A 155 -1.32 -24.22 -20.34
CA GLY A 155 -1.20 -25.31 -19.37
C GLY A 155 -2.33 -26.33 -19.53
N LEU A 156 -3.57 -25.89 -19.68
CA LEU A 156 -4.71 -26.77 -19.94
C LEU A 156 -4.52 -27.59 -21.22
N ALA A 157 -4.08 -26.94 -22.31
CA ALA A 157 -3.79 -27.62 -23.58
C ALA A 157 -2.62 -28.62 -23.47
N ALA A 158 -1.58 -28.28 -22.71
CA ALA A 158 -0.44 -29.14 -22.45
C ALA A 158 -0.80 -30.37 -21.60
N VAL A 159 -1.65 -30.18 -20.58
CA VAL A 159 -2.13 -31.27 -19.69
C VAL A 159 -2.99 -32.28 -20.45
N GLN A 160 -3.80 -31.82 -21.40
CA GLN A 160 -4.59 -32.73 -22.26
C GLN A 160 -3.71 -33.57 -23.20
N SER A 161 -2.48 -33.14 -23.46
CA SER A 161 -1.60 -33.79 -24.43
C SER A 161 -0.73 -34.91 -23.82
N PHE A 162 -0.12 -34.77 -22.63
CA PHE A 162 0.73 -35.84 -22.03
C PHE A 162 0.94 -35.75 -20.50
N LYS A 163 0.63 -36.83 -19.75
CA LYS A 163 0.97 -36.99 -18.32
C LYS A 163 2.46 -36.74 -17.94
N PRO A 164 3.48 -37.15 -18.73
CA PRO A 164 4.88 -36.90 -18.35
C PRO A 164 5.27 -35.41 -18.30
N VAL A 165 4.58 -34.52 -19.04
CA VAL A 165 4.82 -33.07 -18.98
C VAL A 165 4.53 -32.51 -17.58
N LEU A 166 3.47 -33.02 -16.95
CA LEU A 166 3.07 -32.61 -15.60
C LEU A 166 4.12 -33.01 -14.56
N LEU A 167 4.73 -34.19 -14.71
CA LEU A 167 5.75 -34.70 -13.80
C LEU A 167 7.06 -33.91 -13.89
N ILE A 168 7.45 -33.49 -15.10
CA ILE A 168 8.58 -32.59 -15.32
C ILE A 168 8.31 -31.22 -14.68
N PHE A 169 7.13 -30.66 -14.91
CA PHE A 169 6.75 -29.36 -14.35
C PHE A 169 6.74 -29.38 -12.82
N ALA A 170 6.19 -30.44 -12.21
CA ALA A 170 6.25 -30.66 -10.77
C ALA A 170 7.70 -30.75 -10.26
N GLY A 171 8.59 -31.42 -10.99
CA GLY A 171 10.02 -31.47 -10.67
C GLY A 171 10.70 -30.11 -10.71
N ILE A 172 10.41 -29.29 -11.73
CA ILE A 172 10.91 -27.91 -11.83
C ILE A 172 10.42 -27.06 -10.66
N LEU A 173 9.14 -27.17 -10.28
CA LEU A 173 8.59 -26.44 -9.14
C LEU A 173 9.24 -26.86 -7.82
N LEU A 174 9.46 -28.17 -7.60
CA LEU A 174 10.16 -28.63 -6.41
C LEU A 174 11.60 -28.11 -6.36
N TYR A 175 12.30 -28.06 -7.49
CA TYR A 175 13.63 -27.48 -7.57
C TYR A 175 13.62 -25.97 -7.31
N ALA A 176 12.71 -25.21 -7.92
CA ALA A 176 12.58 -23.77 -7.71
C ALA A 176 12.26 -23.43 -6.25
N SER A 177 11.33 -24.17 -5.63
CA SER A 177 11.02 -24.02 -4.20
C SER A 177 12.20 -24.36 -3.31
N TYR A 178 12.96 -25.42 -3.64
CA TYR A 178 14.19 -25.76 -2.93
C TYR A 178 15.20 -24.61 -3.02
N THR A 179 15.53 -24.13 -4.22
CA THR A 179 16.44 -22.99 -4.39
C THR A 179 15.94 -21.74 -3.66
N ALA A 180 14.66 -21.40 -3.74
CA ALA A 180 14.10 -20.23 -3.05
C ALA A 180 14.24 -20.32 -1.52
N LEU A 181 14.09 -21.51 -0.93
CA LEU A 181 14.24 -21.73 0.51
C LEU A 181 15.70 -21.72 0.97
N PHE A 182 16.63 -22.16 0.13
CA PHE A 182 18.04 -22.35 0.52
C PHE A 182 19.01 -21.29 -0.06
N SER A 183 18.57 -20.40 -0.95
CA SER A 183 19.38 -19.31 -1.52
C SER A 183 19.08 -17.93 -0.93
N GLY A 184 18.44 -17.86 0.23
CA GLY A 184 18.09 -16.62 0.92
C GLY A 184 19.18 -16.00 1.81
N ASP A 185 20.43 -16.49 1.74
CA ASP A 185 21.50 -16.18 2.71
C ASP A 185 22.76 -15.50 2.13
N ASP A 186 22.69 -14.86 0.95
CA ASP A 186 23.78 -14.00 0.41
C ASP A 186 23.27 -12.63 -0.09
#